data_AF-A0A8T5QKP8-F1
#
_entry.id   AF-A0A8T5QKP8-F1
#
_cell.length_a   1.000
_cell.length_b   1.000
_cell.length_c   1.000
_cell.angle_alpha   90.00
_cell.angle_beta   90.00
_cell.angle_gamma   90.00
#
_symmetry.space_group_name_H-M   'P 1'
#
loop_
_entity.id
_entity.type
_entity.pdbx_description
1 polymer ?
#
loop_
_entity_poly.entity_id
_entity_poly.type
_entity_poly.pdbx_seq_one_letter_code
_entity_poly.pdbx_strand_id
1 'polypeptide(L)'
;SPSYQSLYEVVKSIGCEISYWKPESNNWHFDPDKLESLIQKNTKLIIINFPHNPTGSYLKPEELNKIVDIARKNNTYLFSDEMYHKLKISNYTELQPVSDLYEKGISLWGTSKSFGLAGLRTGWLVSQNKKLLNEILAFKDYLSICNSATSEVLSLIAINNIQKLVNPNINKIKKNIQHFSEFVLKHGNIFEFIVPKAGSTAFVKLNIAGSSEEFSKKLVEKTGIMTLPSEMFEFNGKFIRIGFGRKNLPETLKVLNIYLENIH
;
A
#
# COMPACT_ATOMS: atom_id res chain seq x y z
N SER A 1 -8.27 5.87 -3.67
CA SER A 1 -8.55 6.38 -2.32
C SER A 1 -9.37 5.35 -1.55
N PRO A 2 -9.04 5.00 -0.31
CA PRO A 2 -7.90 5.54 0.45
C PRO A 2 -6.59 5.18 -0.27
N SER A 3 -5.50 5.88 0.00
CA SER A 3 -4.20 5.58 -0.60
C SER A 3 -3.08 6.13 0.26
N TYR A 4 -1.84 5.75 -0.04
CA TYR A 4 -0.68 6.38 0.59
C TYR A 4 -0.69 7.91 0.34
N GLN A 5 -0.60 8.70 1.41
CA GLN A 5 -0.87 10.14 1.41
C GLN A 5 -0.09 10.91 0.35
N SER A 6 1.20 10.61 0.19
CA SER A 6 2.06 11.30 -0.76
C SER A 6 1.60 11.16 -2.22
N LEU A 7 0.83 10.12 -2.56
CA LEU A 7 0.36 9.90 -3.93
C LEU A 7 -0.66 10.95 -4.40
N TYR A 8 -1.43 11.55 -3.48
CA TYR A 8 -2.44 12.55 -3.83
C TYR A 8 -2.10 13.94 -3.27
N GLU A 9 -1.44 14.04 -2.11
CA GLU A 9 -1.08 15.35 -1.54
C GLU A 9 -0.03 16.09 -2.39
N VAL A 10 0.91 15.39 -3.04
CA VAL A 10 1.84 16.03 -3.98
C VAL A 10 1.08 16.64 -5.16
N VAL A 11 0.11 15.90 -5.71
CA VAL A 11 -0.74 16.36 -6.84
C VAL A 11 -1.59 17.57 -6.43
N LYS A 12 -2.15 17.55 -5.22
CA LYS A 12 -2.93 18.65 -4.66
C LYS A 12 -2.08 19.89 -4.41
N SER A 13 -0.86 19.72 -3.89
CA SER A 13 0.06 20.83 -3.58
C SER A 13 0.48 21.65 -4.79
N ILE A 14 0.47 21.05 -5.98
CA ILE A 14 0.76 21.72 -7.26
C ILE A 14 -0.49 22.21 -8.00
N GLY A 15 -1.66 22.19 -7.34
CA GLY A 15 -2.91 22.75 -7.87
C GLY A 15 -3.62 21.91 -8.94
N CYS A 16 -3.30 20.62 -9.05
CA CYS A 16 -4.00 19.73 -9.98
C CYS A 16 -5.35 19.26 -9.42
N GLU A 17 -6.33 19.11 -10.33
CA GLU A 17 -7.61 18.47 -10.02
C GLU A 17 -7.44 16.96 -9.85
N ILE A 18 -8.16 16.36 -8.89
CA ILE A 18 -8.05 14.94 -8.54
C ILE A 18 -9.42 14.28 -8.56
N SER A 19 -9.56 13.25 -9.40
CA SER A 19 -10.66 12.28 -9.32
C SER A 19 -10.24 11.08 -8.49
N TYR A 20 -11.02 10.73 -7.46
CA TYR A 20 -10.70 9.60 -6.58
C TYR A 20 -11.35 8.29 -7.06
N TRP A 21 -10.54 7.34 -7.51
CA TRP A 21 -10.97 5.96 -7.71
C TRP A 21 -11.17 5.27 -6.35
N LYS A 22 -12.43 4.95 -6.03
CA LYS A 22 -12.86 4.39 -4.74
C LYS A 22 -13.19 2.90 -4.89
N PRO A 23 -12.78 2.06 -3.92
CA PRO A 23 -13.11 0.65 -3.94
C PRO A 23 -14.55 0.40 -3.46
N GLU A 24 -15.03 -0.80 -3.73
CA GLU A 24 -16.23 -1.34 -3.10
C GLU A 24 -15.95 -1.62 -1.61
N SER A 25 -16.86 -1.16 -0.75
CA SER A 25 -16.65 -1.15 0.71
C SER A 25 -16.64 -2.54 1.36
N ASN A 26 -17.22 -3.54 0.71
CA ASN A 26 -17.38 -4.91 1.23
C ASN A 26 -16.15 -5.81 0.98
N ASN A 27 -15.30 -5.49 0.00
CA ASN A 27 -14.22 -6.40 -0.43
C ASN A 27 -12.92 -5.67 -0.84
N TRP A 28 -12.88 -4.34 -0.76
CA TRP A 28 -11.77 -3.51 -1.23
C TRP A 28 -11.42 -3.72 -2.71
N HIS A 29 -12.40 -4.12 -3.53
CA HIS A 29 -12.23 -4.30 -4.96
C HIS A 29 -12.29 -2.95 -5.67
N PHE A 30 -11.29 -2.71 -6.51
CA PHE A 30 -11.16 -1.53 -7.34
C PHE A 30 -11.55 -1.92 -8.77
N ASP A 31 -12.75 -1.50 -9.18
CA ASP A 31 -13.32 -1.82 -10.48
C ASP A 31 -12.74 -0.92 -11.58
N PRO A 32 -12.03 -1.48 -12.59
CA PRO A 32 -11.48 -0.69 -13.70
C PRO A 32 -12.53 0.07 -14.53
N ASP A 33 -13.80 -0.39 -14.59
CA ASP A 33 -14.86 0.34 -15.28
C ASP A 33 -15.19 1.67 -14.57
N LYS A 34 -15.18 1.65 -13.23
CA LYS A 34 -15.29 2.89 -12.43
C LYS A 34 -14.08 3.79 -12.59
N LEU A 35 -12.90 3.25 -12.92
CA LEU A 35 -11.75 4.09 -13.25
C LEU A 35 -11.94 4.76 -14.61
N GLU A 36 -12.41 4.04 -15.63
CA GLU A 36 -12.64 4.60 -16.97
C GLU A 36 -13.64 5.75 -16.94
N SER A 37 -14.71 5.64 -16.15
CA SER A 37 -15.73 6.69 -16.02
C SER A 37 -15.23 7.98 -15.35
N LEU A 38 -14.11 7.93 -14.62
CA LEU A 38 -13.48 9.10 -14.00
C LEU A 38 -12.55 9.86 -14.96
N ILE A 39 -12.23 9.28 -16.12
CA ILE A 39 -11.32 9.89 -17.09
C ILE A 39 -12.00 11.08 -17.77
N GLN A 40 -11.27 12.18 -17.81
CA GLN A 40 -11.68 13.43 -18.46
C GLN A 40 -10.69 13.81 -19.56
N LYS A 41 -11.10 14.70 -20.48
CA LYS A 41 -10.24 15.17 -21.59
C LYS A 41 -8.91 15.77 -21.13
N ASN A 42 -8.87 16.36 -19.95
CA ASN A 42 -7.68 16.97 -19.34
C ASN A 42 -6.88 15.99 -18.46
N THR A 43 -7.29 14.72 -18.30
CA THR A 43 -6.57 13.75 -17.47
C THR A 43 -5.15 13.55 -18.01
N LYS A 44 -4.15 13.69 -17.14
CA LYS A 44 -2.72 13.55 -17.50
C LYS A 44 -2.07 12.31 -16.90
N LEU A 45 -2.53 11.89 -15.74
CA LEU A 45 -1.88 10.88 -14.91
C LEU A 45 -2.94 10.04 -14.20
N ILE A 46 -2.80 8.72 -14.31
CA ILE A 46 -3.48 7.73 -13.49
C ILE A 46 -2.47 7.23 -12.45
N ILE A 47 -2.86 7.22 -11.18
CA ILE A 47 -2.04 6.72 -10.08
C ILE A 47 -2.70 5.50 -9.47
N ILE A 48 -1.97 4.38 -9.44
CA ILE A 48 -2.40 3.14 -8.77
C ILE A 48 -1.38 2.70 -7.72
N ASN A 49 -1.82 1.95 -6.72
CA ASN A 49 -0.96 1.37 -5.70
C ASN A 49 -1.41 -0.07 -5.44
N PHE A 50 -0.68 -1.05 -5.98
CA PHE A 50 -0.99 -2.47 -5.81
C PHE A 50 0.29 -3.30 -5.60
N PRO A 51 0.37 -4.17 -4.57
CA PRO A 51 -0.60 -4.37 -3.49
C PRO A 51 -0.94 -3.11 -2.69
N HIS A 52 -2.23 -2.94 -2.39
CA HIS A 52 -2.78 -1.66 -1.99
C HIS A 52 -2.53 -1.33 -0.52
N ASN A 53 -2.10 -0.10 -0.25
CA ASN A 53 -2.03 0.48 1.09
C ASN A 53 -3.20 1.46 1.28
N PRO A 54 -4.10 1.27 2.27
CA PRO A 54 -3.94 0.42 3.46
C PRO A 54 -4.56 -1.00 3.38
N THR A 55 -5.37 -1.29 2.37
CA THR A 55 -6.33 -2.41 2.41
C THR A 55 -5.71 -3.80 2.21
N GLY A 56 -4.54 -3.88 1.58
CA GLY A 56 -3.95 -5.13 1.12
C GLY A 56 -4.72 -5.77 -0.05
N SER A 57 -5.59 -5.02 -0.73
CA SER A 57 -6.24 -5.49 -1.96
C SER A 57 -5.23 -5.63 -3.09
N TYR A 58 -5.61 -6.45 -4.08
CA TYR A 58 -4.75 -6.83 -5.18
C TYR A 58 -5.60 -7.03 -6.42
N LEU A 59 -5.09 -6.54 -7.55
CA LEU A 59 -5.71 -6.69 -8.86
C LEU A 59 -5.46 -8.09 -9.41
N LYS A 60 -6.36 -8.53 -10.28
CA LYS A 60 -6.10 -9.64 -11.20
C LYS A 60 -5.32 -9.13 -12.42
N PRO A 61 -4.57 -9.99 -13.13
CA PRO A 61 -3.83 -9.59 -14.33
C PRO A 61 -4.72 -8.93 -15.41
N GLU A 62 -5.93 -9.44 -15.61
CA GLU A 62 -6.91 -8.88 -16.56
C GLU A 62 -7.38 -7.47 -16.16
N GLU A 63 -7.51 -7.19 -14.87
CA GLU A 63 -7.88 -5.88 -14.36
C GLU A 63 -6.73 -4.88 -14.58
N LEU A 64 -5.48 -5.30 -14.35
CA LEU A 64 -4.30 -4.47 -14.64
C LEU A 64 -4.17 -4.16 -16.13
N ASN A 65 -4.36 -5.15 -17.00
CA ASN A 65 -4.33 -4.96 -18.45
C ASN A 65 -5.41 -3.98 -18.90
N LYS A 66 -6.62 -4.07 -18.34
CA LYS A 66 -7.70 -3.12 -18.61
C LYS A 66 -7.33 -1.68 -18.19
N ILE A 67 -6.69 -1.50 -17.03
CA ILE A 67 -6.19 -0.18 -16.60
C ILE A 67 -5.14 0.37 -17.57
N VAL A 68 -4.22 -0.49 -18.03
CA VAL A 68 -3.23 -0.14 -19.06
C VAL A 68 -3.90 0.27 -20.37
N ASP A 69 -4.93 -0.44 -20.81
CA ASP A 69 -5.68 -0.10 -22.03
C ASP A 69 -6.45 1.22 -21.90
N ILE A 70 -7.06 1.48 -20.74
CA ILE A 70 -7.69 2.78 -20.41
C ILE A 70 -6.64 3.89 -20.51
N ALA A 71 -5.47 3.71 -19.90
CA ALA A 71 -4.40 4.70 -19.91
C ALA A 71 -3.89 4.97 -21.34
N ARG A 72 -3.70 3.90 -22.12
CA ARG A 72 -3.23 3.94 -23.51
C ARG A 72 -4.24 4.63 -24.43
N LYS A 73 -5.51 4.24 -24.37
CA LYS A 73 -6.63 4.84 -25.14
C LYS A 73 -6.73 6.35 -24.92
N ASN A 74 -6.49 6.81 -23.69
CA ASN A 74 -6.57 8.22 -23.31
C ASN A 74 -5.23 8.96 -23.36
N ASN A 75 -4.15 8.29 -23.78
CA ASN A 75 -2.80 8.83 -23.90
C ASN A 75 -2.24 9.43 -22.58
N THR A 76 -2.68 8.92 -21.43
CA THR A 76 -2.31 9.38 -20.08
C THR A 76 -1.11 8.61 -19.53
N TYR A 77 -0.31 9.21 -18.65
CA TYR A 77 0.69 8.43 -17.89
C TYR A 77 0.02 7.49 -16.89
N LEU A 78 0.64 6.33 -16.63
CA LEU A 78 0.24 5.41 -15.58
C LEU A 78 1.37 5.26 -14.57
N PHE A 79 1.22 5.84 -13.39
CA PHE A 79 2.14 5.66 -12.28
C PHE A 79 1.64 4.58 -11.33
N SER A 80 2.44 3.54 -11.14
CA SER A 80 2.14 2.42 -10.26
C SER A 80 3.12 2.40 -9.09
N ASP A 81 2.62 2.68 -7.89
CA ASP A 81 3.35 2.40 -6.65
C ASP A 81 3.26 0.90 -6.35
N GLU A 82 4.36 0.22 -6.62
CA GLU A 82 4.51 -1.23 -6.48
C GLU A 82 5.32 -1.57 -5.22
N MET A 83 5.34 -0.72 -4.18
CA MET A 83 6.15 -0.93 -2.96
C MET A 83 6.02 -2.31 -2.33
N TYR A 84 4.83 -2.89 -2.36
CA TYR A 84 4.52 -4.20 -1.78
C TYR A 84 4.71 -5.37 -2.78
N HIS A 85 5.23 -5.12 -3.99
CA HIS A 85 5.49 -6.15 -4.99
C HIS A 85 6.33 -7.30 -4.41
N LYS A 86 6.12 -8.52 -4.92
CA LYS A 86 6.59 -9.81 -4.35
C LYS A 86 5.95 -10.26 -3.03
N LEU A 87 5.29 -9.41 -2.24
CA LEU A 87 4.67 -9.84 -0.96
C LEU A 87 3.28 -10.48 -1.17
N LYS A 88 3.23 -11.61 -1.87
CA LYS A 88 1.97 -12.32 -2.13
C LYS A 88 1.57 -13.20 -0.93
N ILE A 89 0.36 -13.01 -0.40
CA ILE A 89 -0.17 -13.79 0.72
C ILE A 89 -0.97 -14.97 0.17
N SER A 90 -1.88 -14.71 -0.76
CA SER A 90 -2.67 -15.74 -1.43
C SER A 90 -1.99 -16.22 -2.72
N ASN A 91 -2.50 -17.31 -3.30
CA ASN A 91 -1.99 -17.91 -4.55
C ASN A 91 -2.43 -17.13 -5.81
N TYR A 92 -2.31 -15.80 -5.80
CA TYR A 92 -2.59 -14.97 -6.96
C TYR A 92 -1.40 -14.93 -7.92
N THR A 93 -1.71 -14.77 -9.21
CA THR A 93 -0.73 -14.48 -10.25
C THR A 93 0.02 -13.20 -9.91
N GLU A 94 1.33 -13.20 -10.12
CA GLU A 94 2.12 -11.99 -9.94
C GLU A 94 1.79 -10.98 -11.03
N LEU A 95 1.58 -9.72 -10.63
CA LEU A 95 1.38 -8.65 -11.59
C LEU A 95 2.74 -8.29 -12.19
N GLN A 96 2.77 -8.13 -13.51
CA GLN A 96 3.92 -7.53 -14.18
C GLN A 96 4.00 -6.04 -13.81
N PRO A 97 5.21 -5.47 -13.66
CA PRO A 97 5.37 -4.04 -13.51
C PRO A 97 4.72 -3.29 -14.66
N VAL A 98 4.01 -2.18 -14.39
CA VAL A 98 3.36 -1.41 -15.47
C VAL A 98 4.35 -0.85 -16.49
N SER A 99 5.61 -0.66 -16.09
CA SER A 99 6.69 -0.27 -17.00
C SER A 99 6.96 -1.29 -18.10
N ASP A 100 6.62 -2.56 -17.89
CA ASP A 100 6.81 -3.61 -18.88
C ASP A 100 5.60 -3.72 -19.83
N LEU A 101 4.44 -3.22 -19.39
CA LEU A 101 3.16 -3.32 -20.09
C LEU A 101 2.80 -2.07 -20.92
N TYR A 102 3.35 -0.91 -20.57
CA TYR A 102 2.92 0.37 -21.13
C TYR A 102 4.07 1.36 -21.34
N GLU A 103 4.09 1.99 -22.52
CA GLU A 103 5.14 2.91 -22.96
C GLU A 103 5.21 4.18 -22.09
N LYS A 104 4.08 4.57 -21.50
CA LYS A 104 3.98 5.65 -20.48
C LYS A 104 3.72 5.12 -19.08
N GLY A 105 3.98 3.84 -18.85
CA GLY A 105 3.98 3.21 -17.55
C GLY A 105 5.22 3.61 -16.74
N ILE A 106 5.01 3.90 -15.47
CA ILE A 106 6.06 4.25 -14.50
C ILE A 106 5.85 3.34 -13.28
N SER A 107 6.77 2.41 -13.06
CA SER A 107 6.74 1.52 -11.90
C SER A 107 7.68 2.05 -10.81
N LEU A 108 7.15 2.27 -9.61
CA LEU A 108 7.92 2.59 -8.42
C LEU A 108 8.12 1.34 -7.58
N TRP A 109 9.39 0.92 -7.37
CA TRP A 109 9.72 -0.14 -6.43
C TRP A 109 10.95 0.20 -5.56
N GLY A 110 11.28 -0.63 -4.56
CA GLY A 110 12.29 -0.29 -3.57
C GLY A 110 12.46 -1.30 -2.45
N THR A 111 13.48 -1.07 -1.62
CA THR A 111 13.92 -2.04 -0.61
C THR A 111 13.10 -1.99 0.69
N SER A 112 12.22 -1.01 0.83
CA SER A 112 11.61 -0.69 2.13
C SER A 112 10.63 -1.73 2.65
N LYS A 113 9.73 -2.25 1.79
CA LYS A 113 8.62 -3.11 2.24
C LYS A 113 8.90 -4.58 1.97
N SER A 114 9.12 -4.96 0.71
CA SER A 114 9.31 -6.37 0.32
C SER A 114 10.52 -7.02 1.01
N PHE A 115 11.61 -6.27 1.11
CA PHE A 115 12.86 -6.73 1.70
C PHE A 115 12.95 -6.45 3.21
N GLY A 116 12.11 -5.55 3.74
CA GLY A 116 12.19 -5.11 5.13
C GLY A 116 13.41 -4.22 5.43
N LEU A 117 13.97 -3.56 4.42
CA LEU A 117 15.20 -2.77 4.50
C LEU A 117 14.91 -1.26 4.43
N ALA A 118 13.87 -0.81 5.13
CA ALA A 118 13.43 0.60 5.10
C ALA A 118 14.53 1.59 5.48
N GLY A 119 15.50 1.19 6.30
CA GLY A 119 16.64 2.03 6.69
C GLY A 119 17.63 2.35 5.56
N LEU A 120 17.64 1.57 4.46
CA LEU A 120 18.54 1.84 3.33
C LEU A 120 18.14 3.08 2.54
N ARG A 121 16.86 3.49 2.61
CA ARG A 121 16.33 4.64 1.85
C ARG A 121 16.54 4.52 0.33
N THR A 122 16.48 3.30 -0.21
CA THR A 122 16.67 3.04 -1.64
C THR A 122 15.37 2.62 -2.32
N GLY A 123 15.05 3.31 -3.41
CA GLY A 123 13.95 3.00 -4.32
C GLY A 123 14.31 3.48 -5.72
N TRP A 124 13.52 3.08 -6.72
CA TRP A 124 13.78 3.39 -8.12
C TRP A 124 12.47 3.49 -8.91
N LEU A 125 12.55 4.21 -10.01
CA LEU A 125 11.52 4.28 -11.03
C LEU A 125 11.99 3.49 -12.26
N VAL A 126 11.09 2.71 -12.85
CA VAL A 126 11.29 2.04 -14.12
C VAL A 126 10.28 2.57 -15.12
N SER A 127 10.73 2.92 -16.32
CA SER A 127 9.86 3.33 -17.42
C SER A 127 10.54 3.09 -18.77
N GLN A 128 9.75 2.81 -19.81
CA GLN A 128 10.24 2.77 -21.19
C GLN A 128 10.52 4.19 -21.73
N ASN A 129 9.88 5.20 -21.15
CA ASN A 129 10.01 6.60 -21.56
C ASN A 129 11.31 7.21 -21.00
N LYS A 130 12.41 7.04 -21.73
CA LYS A 130 13.73 7.59 -21.37
C LYS A 130 13.73 9.12 -21.25
N LYS A 131 12.94 9.82 -22.07
CA LYS A 131 12.83 11.28 -22.01
C LYS A 131 12.28 11.71 -20.66
N LEU A 132 11.18 11.09 -20.21
CA LEU A 132 10.60 11.33 -18.91
C LEU A 132 11.58 11.01 -17.77
N LEU A 133 12.30 9.88 -17.85
CA LEU A 133 13.29 9.54 -16.82
C LEU A 133 14.39 10.59 -16.70
N ASN A 134 14.88 11.14 -17.82
CA ASN A 134 15.87 12.22 -17.80
C ASN A 134 15.31 13.51 -17.19
N GLU A 135 14.06 13.87 -17.48
CA GLU A 135 13.37 15.01 -16.86
C GLU A 135 13.23 14.82 -15.34
N ILE A 136 12.87 13.61 -14.89
CA ILE A 136 12.81 13.27 -13.46
C ILE A 136 14.19 13.32 -12.81
N LEU A 137 15.23 12.82 -13.47
CA LEU A 137 16.61 12.88 -12.97
C LEU A 137 17.08 14.33 -12.80
N ALA A 138 16.77 15.22 -13.76
CA ALA A 138 17.07 16.64 -13.63
C ALA A 138 16.31 17.28 -12.45
N PHE A 139 15.04 16.89 -12.23
CA PHE A 139 14.27 17.39 -11.09
C PHE A 139 14.76 16.82 -9.74
N LYS A 140 15.35 15.63 -9.74
CA LYS A 140 15.87 14.95 -8.53
C LYS A 140 16.95 15.76 -7.82
N ASP A 141 17.68 16.62 -8.53
CA ASP A 141 18.70 17.51 -7.97
C ASP A 141 18.11 18.49 -6.93
N TYR A 142 16.84 18.87 -7.06
CA TYR A 142 16.14 19.70 -6.08
C TYR A 142 15.70 18.94 -4.82
N LEU A 143 15.72 17.61 -4.85
CA LEU A 143 15.19 16.77 -3.78
C LEU A 143 16.28 16.01 -3.01
N SER A 144 17.17 15.33 -3.73
CA SER A 144 18.10 14.38 -3.12
C SER A 144 19.45 14.27 -3.82
N ILE A 145 19.58 14.74 -5.07
CA ILE A 145 20.78 14.57 -5.91
C ILE A 145 21.07 13.08 -6.18
N CYS A 146 21.65 12.36 -5.22
CA CYS A 146 22.00 10.95 -5.32
C CYS A 146 21.60 10.16 -4.05
N ASN A 147 21.62 8.84 -4.14
CA ASN A 147 21.44 8.01 -2.94
C ASN A 147 22.78 7.89 -2.19
N SER A 148 22.71 7.42 -0.94
CA SER A 148 23.89 6.98 -0.21
C SER A 148 24.58 5.82 -0.91
N ALA A 149 25.88 5.95 -1.19
CA ALA A 149 26.69 4.90 -1.81
C ALA A 149 26.65 3.59 -1.00
N THR A 150 26.73 3.67 0.33
CA THR A 150 26.62 2.48 1.20
C THR A 150 25.25 1.81 1.06
N SER A 151 24.17 2.60 0.97
CA SER A 151 22.82 2.06 0.76
C SER A 151 22.67 1.39 -0.60
N GLU A 152 23.29 1.92 -1.65
CA GLU A 152 23.29 1.31 -2.98
C GLU A 152 23.99 -0.04 -2.97
N VAL A 153 25.18 -0.14 -2.36
CA VAL A 153 25.91 -1.41 -2.21
C VAL A 153 25.06 -2.46 -1.47
N LEU A 154 24.46 -2.09 -0.35
CA LEU A 154 23.61 -3.00 0.43
C LEU A 154 22.34 -3.40 -0.33
N SER A 155 21.76 -2.47 -1.11
CA SER A 155 20.60 -2.74 -1.95
C SER A 155 20.92 -3.69 -3.09
N LEU A 156 22.09 -3.57 -3.73
CA LEU A 156 22.56 -4.52 -4.74
C LEU A 156 22.69 -5.93 -4.17
N ILE A 157 23.28 -6.07 -2.98
CA ILE A 157 23.37 -7.37 -2.28
C ILE A 157 21.96 -7.94 -2.04
N ALA A 158 21.03 -7.11 -1.58
CA ALA A 158 19.64 -7.51 -1.31
C ALA A 158 18.89 -7.95 -2.58
N ILE A 159 19.02 -7.20 -3.69
CA ILE A 159 18.37 -7.50 -4.97
C ILE A 159 18.91 -8.81 -5.56
N ASN A 160 20.22 -9.05 -5.46
CA ASN A 160 20.83 -10.31 -5.90
C ASN A 160 20.46 -11.51 -4.99
N ASN A 161 19.78 -11.27 -3.87
CA ASN A 161 19.36 -12.30 -2.92
C ASN A 161 17.86 -12.18 -2.55
N ILE A 162 17.01 -11.66 -3.45
CA ILE A 162 15.57 -11.37 -3.20
C ILE A 162 14.88 -12.49 -2.42
N GLN A 163 15.00 -13.74 -2.88
CA GLN A 163 14.28 -14.86 -2.29
C GLN A 163 14.64 -15.11 -0.82
N LYS A 164 15.92 -14.92 -0.45
CA LYS A 164 16.39 -15.09 0.93
C LYS A 164 15.81 -14.04 1.89
N LEU A 165 15.44 -12.87 1.38
CA LEU A 165 14.86 -11.79 2.18
C LEU A 165 13.32 -11.81 2.16
N VAL A 166 12.74 -12.02 0.98
CA VAL A 166 11.28 -11.95 0.77
C VAL A 166 10.57 -13.17 1.36
N ASN A 167 11.07 -14.40 1.19
CA ASN A 167 10.38 -15.61 1.66
C ASN A 167 10.17 -15.64 3.18
N PRO A 168 11.17 -15.32 4.02
CA PRO A 168 10.95 -15.19 5.46
C PRO A 168 9.93 -14.10 5.81
N ASN A 169 9.91 -12.99 5.06
CA ASN A 169 8.92 -11.92 5.27
C ASN A 169 7.50 -12.38 4.93
N ILE A 170 7.30 -13.07 3.81
CA ILE A 170 5.99 -13.65 3.43
C ILE A 170 5.51 -14.62 4.51
N ASN A 171 6.37 -15.54 4.95
CA ASN A 171 6.01 -16.53 5.98
C ASN A 171 5.60 -15.88 7.30
N LYS A 172 6.34 -14.84 7.73
CA LYS A 172 6.00 -14.05 8.91
C LYS A 172 4.65 -13.33 8.74
N ILE A 173 4.43 -12.68 7.60
CA ILE A 173 3.18 -11.97 7.31
C ILE A 173 2.00 -12.93 7.33
N LYS A 174 2.11 -14.11 6.69
CA LYS A 174 1.07 -15.14 6.67
C LYS A 174 0.69 -15.61 8.08
N LYS A 175 1.68 -15.95 8.92
CA LYS A 175 1.45 -16.34 10.32
C LYS A 175 0.77 -15.23 11.12
N ASN A 176 1.21 -14.00 10.94
CA ASN A 176 0.64 -12.84 11.62
C ASN A 176 -0.80 -12.55 11.19
N ILE A 177 -1.13 -12.73 9.91
CA ILE A 177 -2.51 -12.64 9.42
C ILE A 177 -3.36 -13.72 10.07
N GLN A 178 -2.87 -14.96 10.14
CA GLN A 178 -3.59 -16.05 10.81
C GLN A 178 -3.87 -15.72 12.29
N HIS A 179 -2.85 -15.27 13.04
CA HIS A 179 -3.04 -14.88 14.44
C HIS A 179 -4.07 -13.75 14.60
N PHE A 180 -4.06 -12.77 13.70
CA PHE A 180 -5.03 -11.69 13.73
C PHE A 180 -6.44 -12.15 13.32
N SER A 181 -6.56 -13.05 12.34
CA SER A 181 -7.85 -13.67 11.98
C SER A 181 -8.45 -14.42 13.18
N GLU A 182 -7.65 -15.23 13.88
CA GLU A 182 -8.07 -15.95 15.10
C GLU A 182 -8.47 -14.97 16.22
N PHE A 183 -7.77 -13.84 16.35
CA PHE A 183 -8.12 -12.78 17.28
C PHE A 183 -9.46 -12.13 16.94
N VAL A 184 -9.69 -11.79 15.67
CA VAL A 184 -10.95 -11.18 15.21
C VAL A 184 -12.14 -12.11 15.39
N LEU A 185 -11.98 -13.43 15.26
CA LEU A 185 -13.06 -14.39 15.55
C LEU A 185 -13.58 -14.27 16.99
N LYS A 186 -12.73 -13.88 17.95
CA LYS A 186 -13.11 -13.66 19.35
C LYS A 186 -13.66 -12.25 19.61
N HIS A 187 -13.31 -11.28 18.77
CA HIS A 187 -13.63 -9.85 18.93
C HIS A 187 -14.44 -9.29 17.74
N GLY A 188 -15.27 -10.12 17.11
CA GLY A 188 -16.02 -9.76 15.90
C GLY A 188 -17.09 -8.69 16.12
N ASN A 189 -17.47 -8.45 17.38
CA ASN A 189 -18.30 -7.32 17.79
C ASN A 189 -17.59 -5.97 17.62
N ILE A 190 -16.25 -5.95 17.62
CA ILE A 190 -15.43 -4.73 17.51
C ILE A 190 -14.76 -4.65 16.14
N PHE A 191 -14.26 -5.76 15.60
CA PHE A 191 -13.48 -5.76 14.35
C PHE A 191 -14.20 -6.49 13.22
N GLU A 192 -14.25 -5.85 12.06
CA GLU A 192 -14.58 -6.50 10.80
C GLU A 192 -13.33 -6.50 9.90
N PHE A 193 -12.82 -7.70 9.61
CA PHE A 193 -11.52 -7.91 8.99
C PHE A 193 -11.64 -8.60 7.63
N ILE A 194 -11.25 -7.86 6.59
CA ILE A 194 -11.06 -8.42 5.25
C ILE A 194 -9.59 -8.84 5.12
N VAL A 195 -9.37 -10.14 4.90
CA VAL A 195 -8.02 -10.70 4.80
C VAL A 195 -7.29 -10.10 3.58
N PRO A 196 -6.09 -9.52 3.75
CA PRO A 196 -5.37 -8.92 2.64
C PRO A 196 -4.88 -9.98 1.66
N LYS A 197 -5.01 -9.69 0.36
CA LYS A 197 -4.58 -10.59 -0.73
C LYS A 197 -3.06 -10.58 -0.91
N ALA A 198 -2.44 -9.42 -0.68
CA ALA A 198 -1.01 -9.19 -0.78
C ALA A 198 -0.56 -8.00 0.10
N GLY A 199 0.76 -7.80 0.20
CA GLY A 199 1.37 -6.77 1.03
C GLY A 199 1.51 -7.19 2.49
N SER A 200 1.70 -6.21 3.37
CA SER A 200 1.89 -6.46 4.81
C SER A 200 0.94 -5.63 5.68
N THR A 201 -0.17 -5.16 5.12
CA THR A 201 -1.14 -4.31 5.82
C THR A 201 -2.57 -4.73 5.50
N ALA A 202 -3.49 -4.44 6.40
CA ALA A 202 -4.92 -4.44 6.13
C ALA A 202 -5.58 -3.23 6.78
N PHE A 203 -6.77 -2.89 6.28
CA PHE A 203 -7.59 -1.80 6.80
C PHE A 203 -8.82 -2.40 7.45
N VAL A 204 -8.80 -2.42 8.78
CA VAL A 204 -9.76 -3.16 9.62
C VAL A 204 -10.82 -2.21 10.09
N LYS A 205 -12.09 -2.55 9.86
CA LYS A 205 -13.22 -1.73 10.28
C LYS A 205 -13.48 -1.90 11.77
N LEU A 206 -13.86 -0.81 12.41
CA LEU A 206 -14.19 -0.74 13.83
C LEU A 206 -15.68 -0.50 14.06
N ASN A 207 -16.29 -1.37 14.85
CA ASN A 207 -17.68 -1.26 15.32
C ASN A 207 -17.69 -0.65 16.72
N ILE A 208 -17.42 0.65 16.80
CA ILE A 208 -17.25 1.38 18.06
C ILE A 208 -18.12 2.64 18.13
N ALA A 209 -18.38 3.11 19.34
CA ALA A 209 -18.83 4.49 19.59
C ALA A 209 -17.64 5.45 19.47
N GLY A 210 -17.82 6.60 18.82
CA GLY A 210 -16.72 7.56 18.57
C GLY A 210 -15.93 7.32 17.27
N SER A 211 -14.80 8.01 17.13
CA SER A 211 -13.96 7.99 15.93
C SER A 211 -12.82 6.96 16.01
N SER A 212 -12.18 6.64 14.86
CA SER A 212 -11.04 5.71 14.88
C SER A 212 -9.79 6.38 15.42
N GLU A 213 -9.69 7.69 15.26
CA GLU A 213 -8.66 8.52 15.88
C GLU A 213 -8.74 8.48 17.40
N GLU A 214 -9.92 8.69 17.99
CA GLU A 214 -10.13 8.60 19.44
C GLU A 214 -9.78 7.22 19.98
N PHE A 215 -10.20 6.16 19.28
CA PHE A 215 -9.83 4.79 19.63
C PHE A 215 -8.32 4.56 19.58
N SER A 216 -7.66 5.00 18.50
CA SER A 216 -6.22 4.84 18.32
C SER A 216 -5.42 5.62 19.37
N LYS A 217 -5.88 6.82 19.73
CA LYS A 217 -5.27 7.66 20.78
C LYS A 217 -5.36 6.99 22.15
N LYS A 218 -6.54 6.53 22.55
CA LYS A 218 -6.72 5.83 23.84
C LYS A 218 -5.92 4.52 23.88
N LEU A 219 -5.88 3.79 22.77
CA LEU A 219 -5.12 2.55 22.67
C LEU A 219 -3.62 2.81 22.92
N VAL A 220 -3.02 3.78 22.25
CA VAL A 220 -1.59 4.08 22.43
C VAL A 220 -1.30 4.62 23.83
N GLU A 221 -2.15 5.48 24.39
CA GLU A 221 -1.98 6.04 25.75
C GLU A 221 -2.01 4.95 26.83
N LYS A 222 -2.91 3.96 26.71
CA LYS A 222 -3.08 2.92 27.74
C LYS A 222 -2.17 1.71 27.56
N THR A 223 -1.69 1.44 26.34
CA THR A 223 -1.01 0.16 26.03
C THR A 223 0.32 0.33 25.29
N GLY A 224 0.60 1.51 24.76
CA GLY A 224 1.71 1.74 23.83
C GLY A 224 1.49 1.18 22.42
N ILE A 225 0.34 0.58 22.12
CA ILE A 225 0.02 0.06 20.79
C ILE A 225 -0.41 1.22 19.87
N MET A 226 0.36 1.44 18.81
CA MET A 226 0.06 2.46 17.81
C MET A 226 -0.61 1.85 16.57
N THR A 227 -1.76 2.41 16.20
CA THR A 227 -2.48 2.13 14.94
C THR A 227 -2.55 3.41 14.09
N LEU A 228 -2.83 3.27 12.79
CA LEU A 228 -3.16 4.45 11.96
C LEU A 228 -4.67 4.50 11.70
N PRO A 229 -5.38 5.52 12.18
CA PRO A 229 -6.82 5.66 11.97
C PRO A 229 -7.15 6.12 10.55
N SER A 230 -8.39 5.86 10.10
CA SER A 230 -8.93 6.20 8.78
C SER A 230 -8.81 7.67 8.40
N GLU A 231 -8.83 8.54 9.39
CA GLU A 231 -8.74 9.98 9.31
C GLU A 231 -7.39 10.39 8.68
N MET A 232 -6.33 9.63 8.94
CA MET A 232 -5.00 9.82 8.30
C MET A 232 -4.97 9.42 6.81
N PHE A 233 -6.02 8.76 6.32
CA PHE A 233 -6.19 8.38 4.91
C PHE A 233 -7.31 9.17 4.23
N GLU A 234 -7.87 10.19 4.91
CA GLU A 234 -9.04 10.97 4.43
C GLU A 234 -10.21 10.05 4.03
N PHE A 235 -10.37 8.94 4.75
CA PHE A 235 -11.37 7.93 4.43
C PHE A 235 -12.56 8.03 5.36
N ASN A 236 -13.76 8.15 4.78
CA ASN A 236 -15.01 8.15 5.54
C ASN A 236 -15.31 6.75 6.07
N GLY A 237 -15.47 6.66 7.39
CA GLY A 237 -15.77 5.43 8.10
C GLY A 237 -14.87 5.28 9.31
N LYS A 238 -14.99 4.14 10.01
CA LYS A 238 -14.21 3.85 11.20
C LYS A 238 -13.28 2.70 10.92
N PHE A 239 -12.03 2.99 10.58
CA PHE A 239 -11.04 1.97 10.26
C PHE A 239 -9.69 2.25 10.91
N ILE A 240 -8.93 1.19 11.15
CA ILE A 240 -7.51 1.27 11.52
C ILE A 240 -6.67 0.43 10.57
N ARG A 241 -5.51 0.96 10.17
CA ARG A 241 -4.52 0.17 9.42
C ARG A 241 -3.70 -0.66 10.40
N ILE A 242 -3.72 -1.98 10.19
CA ILE A 242 -2.90 -2.93 10.94
C ILE A 242 -1.77 -3.43 10.04
N GLY A 243 -0.57 -3.53 10.60
CA GLY A 243 0.63 -4.03 9.92
C GLY A 243 1.05 -5.41 10.40
N PHE A 244 1.31 -6.33 9.47
CA PHE A 244 1.66 -7.72 9.74
C PHE A 244 3.15 -8.03 9.57
N GLY A 245 3.99 -7.00 9.41
CA GLY A 245 5.43 -7.16 9.14
C GLY A 245 6.33 -7.37 10.38
N ARG A 246 5.80 -7.16 11.59
CA ARG A 246 6.55 -7.22 12.86
C ARG A 246 6.51 -8.61 13.48
N LYS A 247 7.61 -9.05 14.10
CA LYS A 247 7.68 -10.39 14.74
C LYS A 247 6.83 -10.50 16.01
N ASN A 248 6.66 -9.39 16.73
CA ASN A 248 6.01 -9.34 18.04
C ASN A 248 4.49 -9.12 17.99
N LEU A 249 3.85 -9.41 16.84
CA LEU A 249 2.39 -9.25 16.72
C LEU A 249 1.63 -10.15 17.73
N PRO A 250 1.98 -11.43 17.94
CA PRO A 250 1.26 -12.28 18.90
C PRO A 250 1.25 -11.71 20.32
N GLU A 251 2.36 -11.12 20.77
CA GLU A 251 2.46 -10.46 22.08
C GLU A 251 1.62 -9.18 22.12
N THR A 252 1.63 -8.41 21.02
CA THR A 252 0.80 -7.21 20.87
C THR A 252 -0.69 -7.55 20.96
N LEU A 253 -1.12 -8.67 20.38
CA LEU A 253 -2.51 -9.12 20.44
C LEU A 253 -2.95 -9.54 21.85
N LYS A 254 -2.04 -10.06 22.68
CA LYS A 254 -2.34 -10.34 24.10
C LYS A 254 -2.63 -9.05 24.86
N VAL A 255 -1.80 -8.02 24.65
CA VAL A 255 -2.01 -6.70 25.27
C VAL A 255 -3.31 -6.06 24.77
N LEU A 256 -3.57 -6.14 23.45
CA LEU A 256 -4.83 -5.66 22.88
C LEU A 256 -6.04 -6.40 23.46
N ASN A 257 -5.97 -7.72 23.66
CA ASN A 257 -7.04 -8.50 24.28
C ASN A 257 -7.41 -7.94 25.67
N ILE A 258 -6.39 -7.75 26.52
CA ILE A 258 -6.57 -7.22 27.89
C ILE A 258 -7.18 -5.80 27.84
N TYR A 259 -6.73 -4.96 26.91
CA TYR A 259 -7.29 -3.62 26.74
C TYR A 259 -8.79 -3.66 26.40
N LEU A 260 -9.21 -4.52 25.48
CA LEU A 260 -10.60 -4.62 25.05
C LEU A 260 -11.52 -5.17 26.14
N GLU A 261 -11.04 -6.13 26.94
CA GLU A 261 -11.77 -6.66 28.10
C GLU A 261 -12.08 -5.59 29.16
N ASN A 262 -11.28 -4.50 29.23
CA ASN A 262 -11.41 -3.42 30.20
C ASN A 262 -12.19 -2.18 29.70
N ILE A 263 -12.73 -2.22 28.47
CA ILE A 263 -13.50 -1.10 27.88
C ILE A 263 -15.01 -1.37 27.90
N HIS A 264 -15.40 -2.60 28.27
CA HIS A 264 -16.78 -2.97 28.58
C HIS A 264 -17.16 -2.54 29.99
#